data_AF-D2JL80-F1
#
_entry.id   AF-D2JL80-F1
#
_cell.length_a   1.000
_cell.length_b   1.000
_cell.length_c   1.000
_cell.angle_alpha   90.00
_cell.angle_beta   90.00
_cell.angle_gamma   90.00
#
_symmetry.space_group_name_H-M   'P 1'
#
loop_
_entity.id
_entity.type
_entity.pdbx_description
1 polymer ?
#
loop_
_entity_poly.entity_id
_entity_poly.type
_entity_poly.pdbx_seq_one_letter_code
_entity_poly.pdbx_strand_id
1 'polypeptide(L)'
;MRKTPFVVLGISFVILFLTQFFEHILVVGILLLLVGLGLLNKEMDRQDCLKKIKDINQDLKELDFTDLEIKERQNELMNSTKRELKQIKRETEEKLAQKKKEEFFEPLKKKDKY
;
A
#
# COMPACT_ATOMS: atom_id res chain seq x y z
N MET A 1 -25.38 23.99 -58.28
CA MET A 1 -25.84 22.76 -57.58
C MET A 1 -25.50 22.88 -56.10
N ARG A 2 -26.51 22.80 -55.22
CA ARG A 2 -26.34 22.94 -53.77
C ARG A 2 -25.53 21.75 -53.26
N LYS A 3 -24.30 21.99 -52.75
CA LYS A 3 -23.40 20.96 -52.18
C LYS A 3 -23.75 20.59 -50.74
N THR A 4 -24.64 21.35 -50.11
CA THR A 4 -25.15 21.15 -48.75
C THR A 4 -25.68 19.72 -48.44
N PRO A 5 -26.46 19.04 -49.31
CA PRO A 5 -26.93 17.68 -49.01
C PRO A 5 -25.80 16.65 -48.93
N PHE A 6 -24.74 16.79 -49.73
CA PHE A 6 -23.60 15.86 -49.71
C PHE A 6 -22.74 16.03 -48.45
N VAL A 7 -22.59 17.27 -47.97
CA VAL A 7 -21.88 17.56 -46.71
C VAL A 7 -22.66 17.00 -45.52
N VAL A 8 -23.98 17.16 -45.50
CA VAL A 8 -24.85 16.60 -44.45
C VAL A 8 -24.81 15.07 -44.44
N LEU A 9 -24.80 14.43 -45.61
CA LEU A 9 -24.67 12.98 -45.73
C LEU A 9 -23.29 12.48 -45.26
N GLY A 10 -22.21 13.18 -45.62
CA GLY A 10 -20.86 12.84 -45.18
C GLY A 10 -20.71 12.93 -43.66
N ILE A 11 -21.20 13.99 -43.03
CA ILE A 11 -21.18 14.15 -41.57
C ILE A 11 -22.03 13.07 -40.90
N SER A 12 -23.21 12.76 -41.44
CA SER A 12 -24.09 11.71 -40.90
C SER A 12 -23.45 10.32 -40.97
N PHE A 13 -22.72 10.03 -42.05
CA PHE A 13 -21.99 8.77 -42.21
C PHE A 13 -20.83 8.65 -41.23
N VAL A 14 -20.08 9.73 -41.00
CA VAL A 14 -18.99 9.77 -40.01
C VAL A 14 -19.53 9.57 -38.59
N ILE A 15 -20.66 10.21 -38.25
CA ILE A 15 -21.30 10.03 -36.94
C ILE A 15 -21.76 8.58 -36.76
N LEU A 16 -22.43 7.99 -37.76
CA LEU A 16 -22.88 6.60 -37.71
C LEU A 16 -21.71 5.62 -37.55
N PHE A 17 -20.63 5.83 -38.30
CA PHE A 17 -19.42 5.00 -38.21
C PHE A 17 -18.80 5.11 -36.81
N LEU A 18 -18.64 6.31 -36.26
CA LEU A 18 -18.12 6.51 -34.89
C LEU A 18 -19.02 5.88 -33.83
N THR A 19 -20.35 5.98 -33.97
CA THR A 19 -21.29 5.32 -33.04
C THR A 19 -21.23 3.79 -33.12
N GLN A 20 -20.92 3.23 -34.30
CA GLN A 20 -20.81 1.78 -34.48
C GLN A 20 -19.56 1.20 -33.80
N PHE A 21 -18.48 1.97 -33.71
CA PHE A 21 -17.28 1.59 -32.95
C PHE A 21 -17.33 2.01 -31.48
N PHE A 22 -18.36 2.76 -31.05
CA PHE A 22 -18.49 3.24 -29.68
C PHE A 22 -18.49 2.09 -28.67
N GLU A 23 -19.15 0.97 -28.99
CA GLU A 23 -19.15 -0.22 -28.14
C GLU A 23 -17.73 -0.80 -27.98
N HIS A 24 -16.96 -0.89 -29.06
CA HIS A 24 -15.59 -1.38 -29.02
C HIS A 24 -14.66 -0.42 -28.27
N ILE A 25 -14.80 0.90 -28.47
CA ILE A 25 -14.05 1.92 -27.75
C ILE A 25 -14.38 1.87 -26.24
N LEU A 26 -15.65 1.68 -25.90
CA LEU A 26 -16.11 1.58 -24.52
C LEU A 26 -15.59 0.30 -23.85
N VAL A 27 -15.60 -0.83 -24.55
CA VAL A 27 -15.00 -2.10 -24.05
C VAL A 27 -13.50 -1.95 -23.82
N VAL A 28 -12.76 -1.35 -24.74
CA VAL A 28 -11.32 -1.08 -24.58
C VAL A 28 -11.07 -0.12 -23.41
N GLY A 29 -11.90 0.91 -23.27
CA GLY A 29 -11.85 1.84 -22.14
C GLY A 29 -12.06 1.17 -20.79
N ILE A 30 -13.04 0.26 -20.70
CA ILE A 30 -13.30 -0.52 -19.48
C ILE A 30 -12.12 -1.46 -19.17
N LEU A 31 -11.56 -2.14 -20.18
CA LEU A 31 -10.39 -3.00 -20.00
C LEU A 31 -9.18 -2.22 -19.45
N LEU A 32 -8.89 -1.04 -20.00
CA LEU A 32 -7.82 -0.18 -19.49
C LEU A 32 -8.08 0.28 -18.06
N LEU A 33 -9.33 0.60 -17.73
CA LEU A 33 -9.73 0.99 -16.38
C LEU A 33 -9.52 -0.16 -15.38
N LEU A 34 -9.91 -1.39 -15.74
CA LEU A 34 -9.70 -2.56 -14.89
C LEU A 34 -8.21 -2.86 -14.67
N VAL A 35 -7.38 -2.74 -15.71
CA VAL A 35 -5.93 -2.86 -15.59
C VAL A 35 -5.37 -1.77 -14.67
N GLY A 36 -5.81 -0.52 -14.85
CA GLY A 36 -5.42 0.61 -14.02
C GLY A 36 -5.76 0.41 -12.54
N LEU A 37 -6.98 -0.04 -12.25
CA LEU A 37 -7.41 -0.37 -10.88
C LEU A 37 -6.60 -1.52 -10.28
N GLY A 38 -6.27 -2.54 -11.07
CA GLY A 38 -5.42 -3.65 -10.64
C GLY A 38 -4.01 -3.21 -10.24
N LEU A 39 -3.40 -2.32 -11.03
CA LEU A 39 -2.09 -1.74 -10.72
C LEU A 39 -2.16 -0.86 -9.46
N LEU A 40 -3.20 -0.05 -9.33
CA LEU A 40 -3.39 0.84 -8.18
C LEU A 40 -3.56 0.05 -6.87
N ASN A 41 -4.35 -1.02 -6.88
CA ASN A 41 -4.50 -1.90 -5.71
C ASN A 41 -3.17 -2.54 -5.30
N LYS A 42 -2.36 -2.99 -6.28
CA LYS A 42 -1.04 -3.56 -6.00
C LYS A 42 -0.09 -2.54 -5.39
N GLU A 43 -0.13 -1.30 -5.87
CA GLU A 43 0.68 -0.20 -5.33
C GLU A 43 0.26 0.15 -3.90
N MET A 44 -1.05 0.22 -3.64
CA MET A 44 -1.59 0.43 -2.30
C MET A 44 -1.16 -0.67 -1.32
N ASP A 45 -1.25 -1.95 -1.72
CA ASP A 45 -0.80 -3.06 -0.87
C ASP A 45 0.70 -3.00 -0.56
N ARG A 46 1.51 -2.57 -1.55
CA ARG A 46 2.94 -2.35 -1.33
C ARG A 46 3.19 -1.20 -0.35
N GLN A 47 2.46 -0.09 -0.47
CA GLN A 47 2.57 1.04 0.46
C GLN A 47 2.15 0.65 1.88
N ASP A 48 1.09 -0.15 2.03
CA ASP A 48 0.65 -0.72 3.30
C ASP A 48 1.75 -1.54 3.98
N CYS A 49 2.43 -2.41 3.22
CA CYS A 49 3.56 -3.20 3.73
C CYS A 49 4.72 -2.30 4.17
N LEU A 50 5.10 -1.31 3.35
CA LEU A 50 6.16 -0.36 3.70
C LEU A 50 5.82 0.45 4.96
N LYS A 51 4.55 0.86 5.12
CA LYS A 51 4.09 1.56 6.31
C LYS A 51 4.24 0.67 7.56
N LYS A 52 3.85 -0.61 7.48
CA LYS A 52 4.05 -1.55 8.60
C LYS A 52 5.52 -1.76 8.94
N ILE A 53 6.39 -1.88 7.94
CA ILE A 53 7.85 -1.99 8.17
C ILE A 53 8.36 -0.75 8.90
N LYS A 54 7.89 0.44 8.51
CA LYS A 54 8.26 1.69 9.18
C LYS A 54 7.79 1.71 10.64
N ASP A 55 6.57 1.25 10.91
CA ASP A 55 6.06 1.12 12.29
C ASP A 55 6.93 0.17 13.11
N ILE A 56 7.24 -1.03 12.58
CA ILE A 56 8.11 -2.02 13.24
C ILE A 56 9.49 -1.42 13.53
N ASN A 57 10.07 -0.70 12.58
CA ASN A 57 11.37 -0.05 12.77
C ASN A 57 11.32 1.00 13.89
N GLN A 58 10.21 1.71 14.05
CA GLN A 58 10.03 2.65 15.15
C GLN A 58 9.94 1.91 16.49
N ASP A 59 9.16 0.83 16.56
CA ASP A 59 9.03 0.02 17.78
C ASP A 59 10.38 -0.60 18.18
N LEU A 60 11.19 -1.04 17.20
CA LEU A 60 12.55 -1.54 17.44
C LEU A 60 13.47 -0.45 18.00
N LYS A 61 13.35 0.80 17.53
CA LYS A 61 14.12 1.92 18.10
C LYS A 61 13.72 2.20 19.55
N GLU A 62 12.43 2.11 19.89
CA GLU A 62 11.97 2.23 21.28
C GLU A 62 12.46 1.06 22.17
N LEU A 63 12.74 -0.09 21.57
CA LEU A 63 13.37 -1.24 22.22
C LEU A 63 14.91 -1.13 22.32
N ASP A 64 15.51 0.03 22.01
CA ASP A 64 16.96 0.30 22.01
C ASP A 64 17.78 -0.52 21.00
N PHE A 65 17.16 -1.00 19.92
CA PHE A 65 17.93 -1.59 18.82
C PHE A 65 18.76 -0.53 18.11
N THR A 66 19.97 -0.93 17.70
CA THR A 66 20.86 -0.06 16.93
C THR A 66 20.41 0.07 15.48
N ASP A 67 20.77 1.18 14.82
CA ASP A 67 20.48 1.37 13.39
C ASP A 67 21.12 0.27 12.51
N LEU A 68 22.23 -0.35 12.95
CA LEU A 68 22.87 -1.48 12.28
C LEU A 68 21.98 -2.74 12.33
N GLU A 69 21.46 -3.11 13.49
CA GLU A 69 20.58 -4.27 13.66
C GLU A 69 19.25 -4.09 12.90
N ILE A 70 18.70 -2.88 12.91
CA ILE A 70 17.50 -2.55 12.14
C ILE A 70 17.77 -2.69 10.63
N LYS A 71 18.96 -2.27 10.18
CA LYS A 71 19.37 -2.37 8.78
C LYS A 71 19.54 -3.81 8.33
N GLU A 72 20.14 -4.66 9.15
CA GLU A 72 20.27 -6.10 8.88
C GLU A 72 18.90 -6.77 8.75
N ARG A 73 17.95 -6.39 9.61
CA ARG A 73 16.56 -6.88 9.58
C ARG A 73 15.73 -6.34 8.42
N GLN A 74 16.14 -5.26 7.74
CA GLN A 74 15.37 -4.74 6.60
C GLN A 74 15.24 -5.75 5.46
N ASN A 75 16.26 -6.57 5.21
CA ASN A 75 16.19 -7.55 4.13
C ASN A 75 15.12 -8.60 4.41
N GLU A 76 15.00 -9.04 5.67
CA GLU A 76 13.93 -9.95 6.09
C GLU A 76 12.57 -9.26 5.98
N LEU A 77 12.41 -8.09 6.58
CA LEU A 77 11.15 -7.33 6.60
C LEU A 77 10.61 -6.99 5.20
N MET A 78 11.50 -6.64 4.26
CA MET A 78 11.12 -6.31 2.89
C MET A 78 10.69 -7.53 2.06
N ASN A 79 11.14 -8.73 2.45
CA ASN A 79 10.79 -9.98 1.79
C ASN A 79 9.60 -10.69 2.47
N SER A 80 9.20 -10.24 3.66
CA SER A 80 8.07 -10.80 4.41
C SER A 80 6.72 -10.45 3.81
N THR A 81 5.77 -11.36 3.96
CA THR A 81 4.37 -11.19 3.56
C THR A 81 3.61 -10.25 4.50
N LYS A 82 2.46 -9.72 4.05
CA LYS A 82 1.58 -8.85 4.87
C LYS A 82 1.14 -9.49 6.19
N ARG A 83 1.05 -10.84 6.23
CA ARG A 83 0.70 -11.62 7.42
C ARG A 83 1.89 -11.73 8.39
N GLU A 84 3.07 -12.06 7.88
CA GLU A 84 4.31 -12.12 8.67
C GLU A 84 4.64 -10.75 9.26
N LEU A 85 4.56 -9.67 8.48
CA LEU A 85 4.73 -8.31 9.00
C LEU A 85 3.73 -7.96 10.11
N LYS A 86 2.49 -8.46 10.04
CA LYS A 86 1.50 -8.26 11.11
C LYS A 86 1.90 -9.04 12.37
N GLN A 87 2.45 -10.24 12.22
CA GLN A 87 2.92 -11.04 13.34
C GLN A 87 4.15 -10.40 14.01
N ILE A 88 5.16 -10.01 13.21
CA ILE A 88 6.36 -9.34 13.70
C ILE A 88 6.02 -8.06 14.45
N LYS A 89 5.07 -7.26 13.93
CA LYS A 89 4.59 -6.06 14.62
C LYS A 89 4.02 -6.39 15.99
N ARG A 90 3.14 -7.40 16.07
CA ARG A 90 2.54 -7.83 17.34
C ARG A 90 3.59 -8.32 18.35
N GLU A 91 4.56 -9.11 17.90
CA GLU A 91 5.65 -9.59 18.76
C GLU A 91 6.51 -8.42 19.28
N THR A 92 6.75 -7.42 18.44
CA THR A 92 7.52 -6.22 18.83
C THR A 92 6.73 -5.37 19.84
N GLU A 93 5.44 -5.15 19.61
CA GLU A 93 4.55 -4.45 20.55
C GLU A 93 4.46 -5.17 21.91
N GLU A 94 4.38 -6.50 21.91
CA GLU A 94 4.35 -7.30 23.13
C GLU A 94 5.66 -7.17 23.93
N LYS A 95 6.82 -7.20 23.26
CA LYS A 95 8.14 -6.94 23.88
C LYS A 95 8.25 -5.53 24.42
N LEU A 96 7.76 -4.53 23.68
CA LEU A 96 7.74 -3.14 24.11
C LEU A 96 6.87 -2.96 25.37
N ALA A 97 5.71 -3.63 25.41
CA ALA A 97 4.84 -3.61 26.58
C ALA A 97 5.48 -4.30 27.80
N GLN A 98 6.27 -5.36 27.60
CA GLN A 98 7.06 -6.00 28.66
C GLN A 98 8.12 -5.04 29.20
N LYS A 99 8.92 -4.42 28.33
CA LYS A 99 9.93 -3.42 28.72
C LYS A 99 9.33 -2.28 29.54
N LYS A 100 8.21 -1.71 29.08
CA LYS A 100 7.48 -0.64 29.81
C LYS A 100 6.98 -1.10 31.18
N LYS A 101 6.54 -2.36 31.31
CA LYS A 101 6.17 -2.93 32.62
C LYS A 101 7.40 -3.07 33.52
N GLU A 102 8.49 -3.61 33.01
CA GLU A 102 9.73 -3.80 33.79
C GLU A 102 10.26 -2.46 34.31
N GLU A 103 10.38 -1.44 33.45
CA GLU A 103 10.77 -0.07 33.82
C GLU A 103 9.82 0.54 34.86
N PHE A 104 8.51 0.26 34.75
CA PHE A 104 7.53 0.71 35.74
C PHE A 104 7.72 0.06 37.13
N PHE A 105 8.17 -1.19 37.20
CA PHE A 105 8.38 -1.91 38.46
C PHE A 105 9.82 -1.78 39.02
N GLU A 106 10.79 -1.32 38.24
CA GLU A 106 12.15 -1.02 38.70
C GLU A 106 12.24 -0.08 39.93
N PRO A 107 11.48 1.04 40.02
CA PRO A 107 11.56 1.92 41.20
C PRO A 107 10.99 1.30 42.47
N LEU A 108 10.15 0.26 42.38
CA LEU A 108 9.61 -0.45 43.54
C LEU A 108 10.65 -1.41 44.16
N LYS A 109 11.47 -2.08 43.33
CA LYS A 109 12.52 -3.01 43.82
C LYS A 109 13.68 -2.32 44.56
N LYS A 110 13.85 -1.00 44.41
CA LYS A 110 14.89 -0.25 45.14
C LYS A 110 14.48 0.14 46.56
N LYS A 111 13.19 0.08 46.91
CA LYS A 111 12.71 0.41 48.27
C LYS A 111 12.80 -0.74 49.27
N ASP A 112 12.90 -1.98 48.83
CA ASP A 112 13.01 -3.16 49.73
C ASP A 112 14.46 -3.47 50.15
N LYS A 113 15.41 -2.55 49.92
CA LYS A 113 16.84 -2.73 50.24
C LYS A 113 17.37 -1.79 51.32
N TYR A 114 16.50 -1.13 52.08
CA TYR A 114 16.85 -0.33 53.26
C TYR A 114 16.09 -0.80 54.49
#